data_AF-A0A060CIK6-F1
#
_entry.id   AF-A0A060CIK6-F1
#
_cell.length_a   1.000
_cell.length_b   1.000
_cell.length_c   1.000
_cell.angle_alpha   90.00
_cell.angle_beta   90.00
_cell.angle_gamma   90.00
#
_symmetry.space_group_name_H-M   'P 1'
#
loop_
_entity.id
_entity.type
_entity.pdbx_description
1 polymer ?
#
loop_
_entity_poly.entity_id
_entity_poly.type
_entity_poly.pdbx_seq_one_letter_code
_entity_poly.pdbx_strand_id
1 'polypeptide(L)'
;MATIAFILLCHKDPDAVIRQAQELTAAGDRIVVHYDAGAPLDEYRRIQAALKGNPHVAFTQRRVRCGWGEWSLVQATLNAAETA
;
A
#
# COMPACT_ATOMS: atom_id res chain seq x y z
N MET A 1 6.20 14.86 18.65
CA MET A 1 6.43 13.45 18.26
C MET A 1 6.66 13.40 16.77
N ALA A 2 7.52 12.50 16.29
CA ALA A 2 7.74 12.31 14.87
C ALA A 2 6.54 11.58 14.24
N THR A 3 6.20 11.90 12.99
CA THR A 3 5.24 11.14 12.18
C THR A 3 5.98 10.05 11.42
N ILE A 4 5.42 8.84 11.40
CA ILE A 4 5.96 7.70 10.67
C ILE A 4 5.23 7.58 9.32
N ALA A 5 5.99 7.26 8.27
CA ALA A 5 5.44 6.85 6.99
C ALA A 5 5.66 5.33 6.82
N PHE A 6 4.56 4.57 6.81
CA PHE A 6 4.59 3.13 6.61
C PHE A 6 4.50 2.78 5.12
N ILE A 7 5.31 1.84 4.66
CA ILE A 7 5.16 1.21 3.35
C ILE A 7 4.48 -0.14 3.55
N LEU A 8 3.30 -0.31 2.96
CA LEU A 8 2.54 -1.55 3.02
C LEU A 8 2.62 -2.25 1.65
N LEU A 9 3.46 -3.29 1.56
CA LEU A 9 3.55 -4.16 0.39
C LEU A 9 2.57 -5.33 0.55
N CYS A 10 1.57 -5.39 -0.32
CA CYS A 10 0.45 -6.33 -0.20
C CYS A 10 0.22 -7.07 -1.53
N HIS A 11 -0.28 -8.30 -1.47
CA HIS A 11 -0.55 -9.11 -2.67
C HIS A 11 -1.82 -9.98 -2.57
N LYS A 12 -2.58 -9.85 -1.47
CA LYS A 12 -3.81 -10.60 -1.18
C LYS A 12 -4.55 -9.98 0.01
N ASP A 13 -5.73 -10.50 0.31
CA ASP A 13 -6.56 -10.16 1.49
C ASP A 13 -6.87 -8.66 1.60
N PRO A 14 -7.73 -8.13 0.72
CA PRO A 14 -8.04 -6.70 0.69
C PRO A 14 -8.66 -6.21 2.01
N ASP A 15 -9.38 -7.06 2.74
CA ASP A 15 -10.01 -6.68 4.01
C ASP A 15 -8.98 -6.44 5.12
N ALA A 16 -7.96 -7.29 5.22
CA ALA A 16 -6.85 -7.07 6.13
C ALA A 16 -6.06 -5.81 5.78
N VAL A 17 -5.83 -5.54 4.48
CA VAL A 17 -5.12 -4.33 4.01
C VAL A 17 -5.88 -3.06 4.40
N ILE A 18 -7.20 -3.02 4.15
CA ILE A 18 -8.05 -1.87 4.50
C ILE A 18 -8.01 -1.62 6.00
N ARG A 19 -8.21 -2.67 6.80
CA ARG A 19 -8.19 -2.57 8.27
C ARG A 19 -6.85 -2.05 8.78
N GLN A 20 -5.74 -2.61 8.31
CA GLN A 20 -4.41 -2.20 8.74
C GLN A 20 -4.09 -0.74 8.35
N ALA A 21 -4.47 -0.31 7.15
CA ALA A 21 -4.30 1.08 6.74
C ALA A 21 -5.11 2.05 7.62
N GLN A 22 -6.34 1.69 8.00
CA GLN A 22 -7.18 2.49 8.90
C GLN A 22 -6.59 2.56 10.32
N GLU A 23 -6.12 1.43 10.86
CA GLU A 23 -5.51 1.38 12.21
C GLU A 23 -4.24 2.23 12.29
N LEU A 24 -3.33 2.11 11.30
CA LEU A 24 -2.08 2.89 11.29
C LEU A 24 -2.34 4.39 11.14
N THR A 25 -3.29 4.77 10.27
CA THR A 25 -3.59 6.19 10.04
C THR A 25 -4.40 6.83 11.17
N ALA A 26 -5.13 6.04 11.97
CA ALA A 26 -5.82 6.53 13.16
C ALA A 26 -4.85 7.08 14.23
N ALA A 27 -3.60 6.63 14.24
CA ALA A 27 -2.54 7.17 15.10
C ALA A 27 -1.98 8.53 14.62
N GLY A 28 -2.42 9.02 13.46
CA GLY A 28 -1.91 10.25 12.83
C GLY A 28 -0.73 10.03 11.87
N ASP A 29 -0.30 8.78 11.71
CA ASP A 29 0.78 8.38 10.79
C ASP A 29 0.29 8.29 9.34
N ARG A 30 1.24 8.19 8.41
CA ARG A 30 0.97 8.09 6.97
C ARG A 30 1.27 6.68 6.47
N ILE A 31 0.59 6.30 5.40
CA ILE A 31 0.81 5.00 4.76
C ILE A 31 0.83 5.13 3.24
N VAL A 32 1.77 4.42 2.61
CA VAL A 32 1.78 4.15 1.17
C VAL A 32 1.47 2.69 0.94
N VAL A 33 0.43 2.41 0.16
CA VAL A 33 0.04 1.04 -0.19
C VAL A 33 0.54 0.70 -1.59
N HIS A 34 1.34 -0.36 -1.69
CA HIS A 34 1.57 -1.10 -2.92
C HIS A 34 0.74 -2.38 -2.88
N TYR A 35 -0.12 -2.56 -3.90
CA TYR A 35 -0.80 -3.83 -4.13
C TYR A 35 -0.22 -4.47 -5.39
N ASP A 36 0.29 -5.68 -5.28
CA ASP A 36 1.05 -6.38 -6.32
C ASP A 36 0.32 -6.40 -7.66
N ALA A 37 1.02 -6.11 -8.77
CA ALA A 37 0.40 -6.08 -10.12
C ALA A 37 -0.07 -7.46 -10.61
N GLY A 38 0.41 -8.55 -10.02
CA GLY A 38 -0.07 -9.91 -10.24
C GLY A 38 -1.33 -10.27 -9.45
N ALA A 39 -1.74 -9.45 -8.47
CA ALA A 39 -2.99 -9.65 -7.75
C ALA A 39 -4.21 -9.10 -8.53
N PRO A 40 -5.42 -9.66 -8.31
CA PRO A 40 -6.63 -9.25 -9.01
C PRO A 40 -6.90 -7.73 -8.95
N LEU A 41 -7.31 -7.17 -10.08
CA LEU A 41 -7.52 -5.73 -10.21
C LEU A 41 -8.74 -5.22 -9.43
N ASP A 42 -9.75 -6.05 -9.26
CA ASP A 42 -10.95 -5.79 -8.46
C ASP A 42 -10.62 -5.68 -6.97
N GLU A 43 -9.73 -6.51 -6.43
CA GLU A 43 -9.23 -6.37 -5.05
C GLU A 43 -8.51 -5.03 -4.85
N TYR A 44 -7.63 -4.65 -5.79
CA TYR A 44 -6.97 -3.35 -5.74
C TYR A 44 -7.96 -2.18 -5.75
N ARG A 45 -8.97 -2.24 -6.64
CA ARG A 45 -10.02 -1.22 -6.73
C ARG A 45 -10.86 -1.15 -5.46
N ARG A 46 -11.14 -2.29 -4.80
CA ARG A 46 -11.83 -2.34 -3.51
C ARG A 46 -11.03 -1.61 -2.44
N ILE A 47 -9.72 -1.84 -2.35
CA ILE A 47 -8.83 -1.15 -1.40
C ILE A 47 -8.81 0.36 -1.67
N GLN A 48 -8.64 0.76 -2.93
CA GLN A 48 -8.68 2.18 -3.32
C GLN A 48 -10.01 2.85 -2.96
N ALA A 49 -11.13 2.21 -3.26
CA ALA A 49 -12.46 2.74 -2.95
C ALA A 49 -12.66 2.91 -1.44
N ALA A 50 -12.28 1.91 -0.65
CA ALA A 50 -12.42 1.94 0.80
C ALA A 50 -11.54 3.01 1.49
N LEU A 51 -10.39 3.35 0.91
CA LEU A 51 -9.42 4.29 1.51
C LEU A 51 -9.43 5.69 0.88
N LYS A 52 -10.21 5.92 -0.18
CA LYS A 52 -10.23 7.17 -0.98
C LYS A 52 -10.37 8.46 -0.16
N GLY A 53 -11.11 8.42 0.94
CA GLY A 53 -11.37 9.59 1.80
C GLY A 53 -10.30 9.88 2.85
N ASN A 54 -9.29 9.03 2.99
CA ASN A 54 -8.29 9.16 4.04
C ASN A 54 -7.07 9.96 3.54
N PRO A 55 -6.84 11.18 4.04
CA PRO A 55 -5.73 12.03 3.59
C PRO A 55 -4.34 11.53 4.01
N HIS A 56 -4.28 10.52 4.88
CA HIS A 56 -3.04 9.89 5.33
C HIS A 56 -2.66 8.64 4.52
N VAL A 57 -3.48 8.27 3.51
CA VAL A 57 -3.23 7.12 2.64
C VAL A 57 -2.84 7.59 1.24
N ALA A 58 -1.73 7.08 0.74
CA ALA A 58 -1.35 7.15 -0.66
C ALA A 58 -1.22 5.74 -1.27
N PHE A 59 -1.30 5.67 -2.59
CA PHE A 59 -1.03 4.44 -3.35
C PHE A 59 0.19 4.67 -4.23
N THR A 60 1.00 3.62 -4.43
CA THR A 60 2.13 3.71 -5.35
C THR A 60 1.69 4.11 -6.75
N GLN A 61 2.45 5.02 -7.37
CA GLN A 61 2.15 5.49 -8.73
C GLN A 61 2.18 4.35 -9.76
N ARG A 62 3.06 3.36 -9.56
CA ARG A 62 3.19 2.19 -10.41
C ARG A 62 3.24 0.90 -9.59
N ARG A 63 2.21 0.06 -9.76
CA ARG A 63 2.21 -1.32 -9.27
C ARG A 63 3.27 -2.14 -10.00
N VAL A 64 3.93 -3.02 -9.27
CA VAL A 64 4.95 -3.95 -9.78
C VAL A 64 4.45 -5.36 -9.55
N ARG A 65 4.63 -6.26 -10.53
CA ARG A 65 4.36 -7.69 -10.36
C ARG A 65 5.58 -8.28 -9.65
N CYS A 66 5.46 -8.62 -8.38
CA CYS A 66 6.58 -9.10 -7.59
C CYS A 66 6.68 -10.63 -7.63
N GLY A 67 7.91 -11.10 -7.77
CA GLY A 67 8.29 -12.49 -7.54
C GLY A 67 8.94 -12.65 -6.18
N TRP A 68 8.81 -13.84 -5.59
CA TRP A 68 9.38 -14.12 -4.28
C TRP A 68 10.90 -14.15 -4.36
N GLY A 69 11.57 -13.33 -3.54
CA GLY A 69 13.04 -13.21 -3.53
C GLY A 69 13.62 -12.44 -4.71
N GLU A 70 12.80 -11.85 -5.57
CA GLU A 70 13.25 -11.13 -6.75
C GLU A 70 13.45 -9.63 -6.52
N TRP A 71 14.22 -9.00 -7.42
CA TRP A 71 14.41 -7.54 -7.47
C TRP A 71 13.10 -6.75 -7.56
N SER A 72 12.04 -7.36 -8.08
CA SER A 72 10.72 -6.75 -8.18
C SER A 72 10.14 -6.33 -6.81
N LEU A 73 10.50 -6.97 -5.71
CA LEU A 73 10.16 -6.53 -4.34
C LEU A 73 10.92 -5.26 -3.94
N VAL A 74 12.20 -5.17 -4.31
CA VAL A 74 13.02 -3.96 -4.10
C VAL A 74 12.43 -2.80 -4.89
N GLN A 75 12.11 -3.02 -6.17
CA GLN A 75 11.47 -2.00 -7.01
C GLN A 75 10.12 -1.53 -6.45
N ALA A 76 9.28 -2.45 -5.97
CA ALA A 76 8.01 -2.09 -5.32
C ALA A 76 8.21 -1.21 -4.09
N THR A 77 9.24 -1.51 -3.29
CA THR A 77 9.60 -0.74 -2.10
C THR A 77 10.09 0.66 -2.47
N LEU A 78 10.97 0.78 -3.47
CA LEU A 78 11.49 2.07 -3.95
C LEU A 78 10.38 2.96 -4.49
N ASN A 79 9.49 2.41 -5.32
CA ASN A 79 8.32 3.15 -5.83
C ASN A 79 7.42 3.65 -4.69
N ALA A 80 7.28 2.87 -3.61
CA ALA A 80 6.51 3.28 -2.43
C ALA A 80 7.21 4.35 -1.60
N ALA A 81 8.53 4.23 -1.42
CA ALA A 81 9.33 5.24 -0.74
C ALA A 81 9.32 6.60 -1.46
N GLU A 82 9.38 6.61 -2.80
CA GLU A 82 9.27 7.85 -3.60
C GLU A 82 7.89 8.51 -3.52
N THR A 83 6.86 7.76 -3.12
CA THR A 83 5.48 8.27 -2.97
C THR A 83 5.23 8.86 -1.57
N ALA A 84 6.00 8.45 -0.56
CA ALA A 84 5.78 8.77 0.85
C ALA A 84 6.17 10.23 1.21
#